data_AF-A0A349QU71-F1
#
_entry.id   AF-A0A349QU71-F1
#
_cell.length_a   1.000
_cell.length_b   1.000
_cell.length_c   1.000
_cell.angle_alpha   90.00
_cell.angle_beta   90.00
_cell.angle_gamma   90.00
#
_symmetry.space_group_name_H-M   'P 1'
#
loop_
_entity.id
_entity.type
_entity.pdbx_description
1 polymer ?
#
loop_
_entity_poly.entity_id
_entity_poly.type
_entity_poly.pdbx_seq_one_letter_code
_entity_poly.pdbx_strand_id
1 'polypeptide(L)' 'TTIAMVFGMIPIAIATGDGADMNRGLAIVIIGGLLSSLFLTLVVVPVVYSIFDSLQRRFGKKEKTNYEA' A
#
# COMPACT_ATOMS: atom_id res chain seq x y z
N THR A 1 6.23 8.86 -3.45
CA THR A 1 5.34 9.12 -4.61
C THR A 1 3.92 9.46 -4.19
N THR A 2 3.28 8.68 -3.31
CA THR A 2 1.88 8.91 -2.89
C THR A 2 1.62 10.33 -2.37
N ILE A 3 2.49 10.84 -1.49
CA ILE A 3 2.36 12.18 -0.91
C ILE A 3 2.38 13.26 -2.01
N ALA A 4 3.30 13.19 -2.97
CA ALA A 4 3.36 14.11 -4.10
C ALA A 4 2.09 14.07 -4.96
N MET A 5 1.52 12.87 -5.15
CA MET A 5 0.26 12.67 -5.87
C MET A 5 -0.91 13.34 -5.14
N VAL A 6 -1.00 13.16 -3.82
CA VAL A 6 -2.02 13.81 -2.99
C VAL A 6 -1.90 15.33 -3.07
N PHE A 7 -0.69 15.88 -2.90
CA PHE A 7 -0.46 17.33 -3.01
C PHE A 7 -0.83 17.89 -4.39
N GLY A 8 -0.53 17.16 -5.48
CA GLY A 8 -0.91 17.57 -6.84
C GLY A 8 -2.41 17.58 -7.09
N MET A 9 -3.20 16.80 -6.34
CA MET A 9 -4.66 16.74 -6.47
C MET A 9 -5.41 17.72 -5.56
N ILE A 10 -4.75 18.34 -4.57
CA ILE A 10 -5.34 19.38 -3.71
C ILE A 10 -6.02 20.49 -4.52
N PRO A 11 -5.38 21.13 -5.53
CA PRO A 11 -6.03 22.20 -6.29
C PRO A 11 -7.30 21.74 -7.01
N ILE A 12 -7.32 20.49 -7.50
CA ILE A 12 -8.47 19.90 -8.19
C ILE A 12 -9.61 19.60 -7.20
N ALA A 13 -9.27 19.17 -5.98
CA ALA A 13 -10.23 18.89 -4.92
C ALA A 13 -10.90 20.15 -4.35
N ILE A 14 -10.26 21.33 -4.46
CA ILE A 14 -10.82 22.62 -4.03
C ILE A 14 -11.36 23.47 -5.20
N ALA A 15 -11.08 23.07 -6.45
CA ALA A 15 -11.54 23.78 -7.63
C ALA A 15 -13.07 23.88 -7.62
N THR A 16 -13.57 25.09 -7.88
CA THR A 16 -15.00 25.39 -7.93
C THR A 16 -15.26 26.14 -9.23
N GLY A 17 -16.17 25.64 -10.05
CA GLY A 17 -16.45 26.17 -11.39
C GLY A 17 -17.41 25.25 -12.15
N ASP A 18 -17.96 25.74 -13.26
CA ASP A 18 -18.93 24.98 -14.06
C ASP A 18 -18.28 23.69 -14.60
N GLY A 19 -18.87 22.53 -14.27
CA GLY A 19 -18.31 21.22 -14.60
C GLY A 19 -17.16 20.72 -13.69
N ALA A 20 -16.78 21.45 -12.63
CA ALA A 20 -15.72 21.04 -11.71
C ALA A 20 -16.15 19.95 -10.71
N ASP A 21 -17.46 19.76 -10.51
CA ASP A 21 -17.99 18.83 -9.49
C ASP A 21 -17.54 17.39 -9.71
N MET A 22 -17.52 16.93 -10.96
CA MET A 22 -17.08 15.58 -11.29
C MET A 22 -15.59 15.38 -11.00
N ASN A 23 -14.76 16.34 -11.40
CA ASN A 23 -13.30 16.28 -11.16
C ASN A 23 -12.97 16.36 -9.67
N ARG A 24 -13.69 17.21 -8.93
CA ARG A 24 -13.57 17.32 -7.48
C ARG A 24 -13.94 16.01 -6.77
N GLY A 25 -15.07 15.40 -7.15
CA GLY A 25 -15.49 14.10 -6.62
C GLY A 25 -14.46 13.00 -6.87
N LEU A 26 -13.94 12.92 -8.10
CA LEU A 26 -12.90 11.96 -8.47
C LEU A 26 -11.60 12.19 -7.67
N ALA A 27 -11.15 13.44 -7.52
CA ALA A 27 -9.94 13.76 -6.77
C ALA A 27 -10.05 13.33 -5.30
N ILE A 28 -11.20 13.55 -4.66
CA ILE A 28 -11.42 13.17 -3.26
C ILE A 28 -11.35 11.64 -3.10
N VAL A 29 -11.98 10.88 -4.01
CA VAL A 29 -11.94 9.40 -3.98
C VAL A 29 -10.52 8.88 -4.14
N ILE A 30 -9.75 9.45 -5.08
CA ILE A 30 -8.36 9.04 -5.32
C ILE A 30 -7.49 9.32 -4.10
N ILE A 31 -7.60 10.51 -3.50
CA ILE A 31 -6.83 10.86 -2.28
C ILE A 31 -7.13 9.87 -1.16
N GLY A 32 -8.42 9.57 -0.91
CA GLY A 32 -8.83 8.59 0.10
C GLY A 32 -8.30 7.19 -0.20
N GLY A 33 -8.43 6.71 -1.44
CA GLY A 33 -7.95 5.40 -1.86
C GLY A 33 -6.43 5.26 -1.77
N LEU A 34 -5.69 6.30 -2.14
CA LEU A 34 -4.23 6.33 -2.04
C LEU A 34 -3.74 6.31 -0.59
N LEU A 35 -4.39 7.06 0.29
CA LEU A 35 -4.09 7.01 1.73
C LEU A 35 -4.42 5.63 2.30
N SER A 36 -5.60 5.08 1.98
CA SER A 36 -5.99 3.74 2.40
C SER A 36 -5.01 2.68 1.91
N SER A 37 -4.57 2.75 0.66
CA SER A 37 -3.61 1.81 0.07
C SER A 37 -2.23 1.90 0.71
N LEU A 38 -1.80 3.10 1.08
CA LEU A 38 -0.54 3.30 1.80
C LEU A 38 -0.56 2.60 3.16
N PHE A 39 -1.61 2.83 3.96
CA PHE A 39 -1.78 2.15 5.24
C PHE A 39 -1.92 0.64 5.07
N LEU A 40 -2.73 0.21 4.10
CA LEU A 40 -2.93 -1.20 3.83
C LEU A 40 -1.61 -1.88 3.45
N THR A 41 -0.79 -1.26 2.60
CA THR A 41 0.50 -1.83 2.18
C THR A 41 1.47 -1.97 3.36
N LEU A 42 1.53 -0.98 4.26
CA LEU A 42 2.38 -1.05 5.45
C LEU A 42 2.04 -2.25 6.35
N VAL A 43 0.79 -2.69 6.38
CA VAL A 43 0.33 -3.84 7.17
C VAL A 43 0.35 -5.14 6.35
N VAL A 44 -0.09 -5.10 5.11
CA VAL A 44 -0.22 -6.28 4.23
C VAL A 44 1.14 -6.83 3.86
N VAL A 45 2.12 -5.98 3.54
CA VAL A 45 3.47 -6.43 3.16
C VAL A 45 4.12 -7.29 4.25
N PRO A 46 4.23 -6.87 5.54
CA PRO A 46 4.84 -7.71 6.56
C PRO A 46 4.03 -8.97 6.86
N VAL A 47 2.70 -8.90 6.81
CA VAL A 47 1.84 -10.09 7.00
C VAL A 47 2.11 -11.12 5.91
N VAL A 48 2.15 -10.68 4.65
CA VAL A 48 2.46 -11.55 3.51
C VAL A 48 3.86 -12.14 3.67
N TYR A 49 4.87 -11.33 4.01
CA TYR A 49 6.22 -11.84 4.28
C TYR A 49 6.26 -12.89 5.39
N SER A 50 5.54 -12.69 6.50
CA SER A 50 5.46 -13.66 7.59
C SER A 50 4.83 -14.99 7.16
N ILE A 51 3.84 -14.94 6.26
CA ILE A 51 3.21 -16.13 5.69
C ILE A 51 4.21 -16.86 4.79
N PHE A 52 4.91 -16.14 3.90
CA PHE A 52 5.92 -16.72 3.02
C PHE A 52 7.10 -17.32 3.80
N ASP A 53 7.60 -16.66 4.85
CA ASP A 53 8.66 -17.20 5.73
C ASP A 53 8.20 -18.49 6.42
N SER A 54 6.97 -18.50 6.94
CA SER A 54 6.38 -19.70 7.57
C SER A 54 6.21 -20.85 6.57
N LEU A 55 5.85 -20.53 5.32
CA LEU A 55 5.70 -21.49 4.25
C LEU A 55 7.07 -22.04 3.81
N GLN A 56 8.06 -21.17 3.64
CA GLN A 56 9.44 -21.55 3.32
C GLN A 56 10.05 -22.40 4.44
N ARG A 57 9.80 -22.11 5.71
CA ARG A 57 10.23 -22.95 6.85
C ARG A 57 9.58 -24.33 6.84
N ARG A 58 8.32 -24.45 6.40
CA ARG A 58 7.63 -25.75 6.29
C ARG A 58 8.10 -26.57 5.09
N PHE A 59 8.40 -25.92 3.95
CA PHE A 59 8.88 -26.61 2.74
C PHE A 59 10.40 -26.81 2.71
N GLY A 60 11.17 -25.98 3.40
CA GLY A 60 12.65 -25.97 3.41
C GLY A 60 13.29 -26.79 4.53
N LYS A 61 12.53 -27.45 5.41
CA LYS A 61 13.11 -28.25 6.51
C LYS A 61 13.56 -29.63 6.04
N LYS A 62 14.67 -29.67 5.30
CA LYS A 62 15.54 -30.85 5.16
C LYS A 62 17.03 -30.52 5.17
N GLU A 63 17.47 -29.36 5.64
CA GLU A 63 18.90 -29.16 5.89
C GLU A 63 19.20 -29.30 7.39
N LYS A 64 19.73 -30.49 7.73
CA LYS A 64 20.28 -30.79 9.06
C LYS A 64 21.54 -29.95 9.25
N THR A 65 21.47 -28.91 10.06
CA THR A 65 22.67 -28.27 10.59
C THR A 65 23.26 -29.20 11.65
N ASN A 66 24.19 -30.08 11.26
CA ASN A 66 25.10 -30.74 12.18
C ASN A 66 26.00 -29.65 12.80
N TYR A 67 25.71 -29.27 14.03
CA TYR A 67 26.70 -28.67 14.91
C TYR A 67 27.49 -29.83 15.53
N GLU A 68 28.55 -30.25 14.85
CA GLU A 68 29.65 -31.01 15.45
C GLU A 68 30.87 -30.08 15.55
N ALA A 69 31.21 -29.71 16.78
CA ALA A 69 32.56 -29.37 17.25
C ALA A 69 32.55 -29.33 18.78
#